data_AF-A0A941PD20-F1
#
_entry.id   AF-A0A941PD20-F1
#
_cell.length_a   1.000
_cell.length_b   1.000
_cell.length_c   1.000
_cell.angle_alpha   90.00
_cell.angle_beta   90.00
_cell.angle_gamma   90.00
#
_symmetry.space_group_name_H-M   'P 1'
#
loop_
_entity.id
_entity.type
_entity.pdbx_description
1 polymer ?
#
loop_
_entity_poly.entity_id
_entity_poly.type
_entity_poly.pdbx_seq_one_letter_code
_entity_poly.pdbx_strand_id
1 'polypeptide(L)'
;MELEERILNSKVLKTIRNKYSENRCIVDLFLEELAMNPHKIAVEDESRFLSYNELAVESLEIANYLRHIGVIPDTIVGIFVEP
;
A
#
# COMPACT_ATOMS: atom_id res chain seq x y z
N MET A 1 21.34 11.02 3.36
CA MET A 1 20.91 11.60 4.65
C MET A 1 19.67 12.49 4.52
N GLU A 2 19.48 13.27 3.45
CA GLU A 2 18.26 14.12 3.29
C GLU A 2 17.01 13.38 2.74
N LEU A 3 17.18 12.20 2.14
CA LEU A 3 16.07 11.47 1.48
C LEU A 3 15.18 10.70 2.47
N GLU A 4 15.75 10.21 3.58
CA GLU A 4 15.01 9.47 4.62
C GLU A 4 14.03 10.37 5.38
N GLU A 5 14.36 11.65 5.53
CA GLU A 5 13.54 12.62 6.27
C GLU A 5 12.29 13.07 5.47
N ARG A 6 12.31 12.93 4.13
CA ARG A 6 11.16 13.26 3.26
C ARG A 6 10.10 12.17 3.26
N ILE A 7 10.47 10.90 3.33
CA ILE A 7 9.52 9.78 3.37
C ILE A 7 8.72 9.82 4.68
N LEU A 8 9.37 10.11 5.80
CA LEU A 8 8.73 10.16 7.13
C LEU A 8 7.80 11.37 7.33
N ASN A 9 7.98 12.44 6.54
CA ASN A 9 7.15 13.65 6.60
C ASN A 9 5.94 13.63 5.66
N SER A 10 5.69 12.51 4.96
CA SER A 10 4.45 12.38 4.22
C SER A 10 3.26 12.39 5.20
N LYS A 11 2.31 13.29 4.95
CA LYS A 11 1.03 13.41 5.67
C LYS A 11 0.29 12.06 5.75
N VAL A 12 0.61 11.16 4.82
CA VAL A 12 0.10 9.79 4.69
C VAL A 12 0.53 8.91 5.86
N LEU A 13 1.83 8.81 6.18
CA LEU A 13 2.31 7.95 7.28
C LEU A 13 1.85 8.42 8.67
N LYS A 14 1.82 9.74 8.89
CA LYS A 14 1.31 10.32 10.15
C LYS A 14 -0.19 10.04 10.37
N THR A 15 -0.97 9.99 9.29
CA THR A 15 -2.41 9.68 9.34
C THR A 15 -2.65 8.18 9.54
N ILE A 16 -1.84 7.35 8.88
CA ILE A 16 -1.87 5.89 9.01
C ILE A 16 -1.60 5.48 10.48
N ARG A 17 -0.58 6.07 11.14
CA ARG A 17 -0.23 5.78 12.54
C ARG A 17 -1.38 6.04 13.53
N ASN A 18 -2.24 7.01 13.24
CA ASN A 18 -3.31 7.45 14.15
C ASN A 18 -4.65 6.71 13.92
N LYS A 19 -4.76 5.96 12.81
CA LYS A 19 -5.96 5.16 12.45
C LYS A 19 -5.82 3.67 12.76
N TYR A 20 -4.64 3.21 13.18
CA TYR A 20 -4.47 1.86 13.71
C TYR A 20 -5.17 1.75 15.08
N SER A 21 -6.45 1.39 15.07
CA SER A 21 -7.06 0.70 16.20
C SER A 21 -6.25 -0.56 16.48
N GLU A 22 -6.00 -0.90 17.75
CA GLU A 22 -5.05 -1.93 18.23
C GLU A 22 -5.14 -3.34 17.57
N ASN A 23 -6.15 -3.60 16.74
CA ASN A 23 -6.40 -4.87 16.05
C ASN A 23 -6.51 -4.81 14.51
N ARG A 24 -6.20 -3.69 13.84
CA ARG A 24 -6.30 -3.61 12.37
C ARG A 24 -4.96 -3.26 11.73
N CYS A 25 -4.56 -4.01 10.72
CA CYS A 25 -3.38 -3.73 9.91
C CYS A 25 -3.74 -2.87 8.68
N ILE A 26 -2.72 -2.41 7.97
CA ILE A 26 -2.92 -1.56 6.78
C ILE A 26 -3.72 -2.27 5.67
N VAL A 27 -3.58 -3.60 5.58
CA VAL A 27 -4.31 -4.42 4.61
C VAL A 27 -5.80 -4.41 4.93
N ASP A 28 -6.19 -4.48 6.21
CA ASP A 28 -7.60 -4.45 6.60
C ASP A 28 -8.26 -3.12 6.22
N LEU A 29 -7.58 -2.00 6.49
CA LEU A 29 -8.06 -0.67 6.14
C LEU A 29 -8.19 -0.49 4.62
N PHE A 30 -7.26 -1.07 3.85
CA PHE A 30 -7.33 -1.06 2.39
C PHE A 30 -8.53 -1.86 1.86
N LEU A 31 -8.77 -3.06 2.41
CA LEU A 31 -9.89 -3.90 2.02
C LEU A 31 -11.25 -3.28 2.39
N GLU A 32 -11.35 -2.59 3.53
CA GLU A 32 -12.55 -1.82 3.91
C GLU A 32 -12.87 -0.74 2.87
N GLU A 33 -11.86 0.05 2.47
CA GLU A 33 -12.06 1.12 1.49
C GLU A 33 -12.33 0.56 0.07
N LEU A 34 -11.71 -0.58 -0.29
CA LEU A 34 -12.02 -1.30 -1.53
C LEU A 34 -13.47 -1.78 -1.58
N ALA A 35 -13.99 -2.34 -0.47
CA ALA A 35 -15.36 -2.81 -0.40
C ALA A 35 -16.38 -1.66 -0.44
N MET A 36 -16.07 -0.55 0.21
CA MET A 36 -16.97 0.60 0.30
C MET A 36 -16.92 1.50 -0.95
N ASN A 37 -15.75 1.69 -1.54
CA ASN A 37 -15.50 2.67 -2.60
C ASN A 37 -14.57 2.12 -3.71
N PRO A 38 -14.94 1.04 -4.42
CA PRO A 38 -14.03 0.35 -5.36
C PRO A 38 -13.57 1.23 -6.53
N HIS A 39 -14.41 2.16 -6.98
CA HIS A 39 -14.13 3.06 -8.11
C HIS A 39 -13.49 4.40 -7.70
N LYS A 40 -13.32 4.65 -6.40
CA LYS A 40 -12.65 5.86 -5.93
C LYS A 40 -11.17 5.78 -6.28
N ILE A 41 -10.60 6.90 -6.70
CA ILE A 41 -9.17 6.98 -7.00
C ILE A 41 -8.36 6.77 -5.70
N ALA A 42 -7.49 5.76 -5.72
CA ALA A 42 -6.59 5.39 -4.63
C ALA A 42 -5.19 6.00 -4.85
N VAL A 43 -4.72 6.01 -6.09
CA VAL A 43 -3.43 6.58 -6.49
C VAL A 43 -3.64 7.49 -7.69
N GLU A 44 -3.06 8.68 -7.62
CA GLU A 44 -3.02 9.66 -8.68
C GLU A 44 -1.57 10.08 -8.85
N ASP A 45 -1.05 9.90 -10.06
CA ASP A 45 0.24 10.38 -10.54
C ASP A 45 0.02 11.12 -11.86
N GLU A 46 0.97 11.95 -12.29
CA GLU A 46 0.79 12.94 -13.37
C GLU A 46 0.10 12.39 -14.64
N SER A 47 0.34 11.12 -14.97
CA SER A 47 -0.22 10.45 -16.15
C SER A 47 -1.13 9.27 -15.86
N ARG A 48 -1.31 8.87 -14.59
CA ARG A 48 -1.99 7.63 -14.24
C ARG A 48 -2.86 7.78 -13.01
N PHE A 49 -4.08 7.27 -13.13
CA PHE A 49 -5.03 7.16 -12.05
C PHE A 49 -5.33 5.68 -11.83
N LEU A 50 -5.29 5.25 -10.58
CA LEU A 50 -5.71 3.91 -10.19
C LEU A 50 -6.81 4.03 -9.15
N SER A 51 -7.95 3.40 -9.44
CA SER A 51 -8.99 3.17 -8.46
C SER A 51 -8.55 2.14 -7.41
N TYR A 52 -9.24 2.08 -6.27
CA TYR A 52 -9.00 1.04 -5.26
C TYR A 52 -9.07 -0.37 -5.85
N ASN A 53 -10.01 -0.63 -6.77
CA ASN A 53 -10.15 -1.91 -7.42
C ASN A 53 -8.98 -2.25 -8.35
N GLU A 54 -8.54 -1.30 -9.18
CA GLU A 54 -7.38 -1.51 -10.07
C GLU A 54 -6.10 -1.72 -9.28
N LEU A 55 -5.89 -0.93 -8.23
CA LEU A 55 -4.76 -1.09 -7.32
C LEU A 55 -4.77 -2.47 -6.63
N ALA A 56 -5.95 -2.96 -6.23
CA ALA A 56 -6.09 -4.27 -5.61
C ALA A 56 -5.74 -5.41 -6.58
N VAL A 57 -6.17 -5.30 -7.85
CA VAL A 57 -5.83 -6.27 -8.90
C VAL A 57 -4.32 -6.33 -9.12
N GLU A 58 -3.66 -5.18 -9.32
CA GLU A 58 -2.19 -5.13 -9.50
C GLU A 58 -1.45 -5.64 -8.26
N SER A 59 -1.93 -5.30 -7.06
CA SER A 59 -1.35 -5.79 -5.81
C SER A 59 -1.46 -7.31 -5.65
N LEU A 60 -2.56 -7.91 -6.14
CA LEU A 60 -2.77 -9.36 -6.06
C LEU A 60 -1.79 -10.11 -6.98
N GLU A 61 -1.45 -9.57 -8.14
CA GLU A 61 -0.46 -10.14 -9.04
C GLU A 61 0.92 -10.20 -8.37
N ILE A 62 1.35 -9.10 -7.75
CA ILE A 62 2.60 -9.04 -6.99
C ILE A 62 2.55 -10.01 -5.79
N ALA A 63 1.44 -10.06 -5.05
CA ALA A 63 1.28 -10.97 -3.92
C ALA A 63 1.36 -12.45 -4.34
N ASN A 64 0.78 -12.81 -5.49
CA ASN A 64 0.89 -14.15 -6.05
C ASN A 64 2.34 -14.48 -6.42
N TYR A 65 3.04 -13.55 -7.05
CA TYR A 65 4.45 -13.72 -7.39
C TYR A 65 5.33 -13.89 -6.14
N LEU A 66 5.16 -13.04 -5.11
CA LEU A 66 5.91 -13.14 -3.85
C LEU A 66 5.66 -14.50 -3.16
N ARG A 67 4.41 -14.97 -3.12
CA ARG A 67 4.10 -16.32 -2.59
C ARG A 67 4.75 -17.42 -3.43
N HIS A 68 4.76 -17.28 -4.75
CA HIS A 68 5.36 -18.25 -5.65
C HIS A 68 6.88 -18.41 -5.42
N ILE A 69 7.59 -17.31 -5.15
CA ILE A 69 9.03 -17.34 -4.83
C ILE A 69 9.33 -17.70 -3.37
N GLY A 70 8.31 -18.01 -2.56
CA GLY A 70 8.47 -18.53 -1.19
C GLY A 70 8.36 -17.50 -0.07
N VAL A 71 7.86 -16.28 -0.34
CA VAL A 71 7.58 -15.30 0.72
C VAL A 71 6.41 -15.79 1.57
N ILE A 72 6.63 -15.83 2.89
CA ILE A 72 5.64 -16.20 3.90
C ILE A 72 5.39 -15.04 4.86
N PRO A 73 4.35 -15.09 5.72
CA PRO A 73 4.17 -14.10 6.78
C PRO A 73 5.48 -13.88 7.57
N ASP A 74 5.70 -12.64 7.98
CA ASP A 74 6.91 -12.18 8.70
C ASP A 74 8.23 -12.22 7.92
N THR A 75 8.20 -12.58 6.63
CA THR A 75 9.37 -12.46 5.74
C THR A 75 9.64 -11.01 5.39
N ILE A 76 10.87 -10.54 5.59
CA ILE A 76 11.31 -9.20 5.23
C ILE A 76 11.62 -9.16 3.73
N VAL A 77 10.92 -8.31 2.99
CA VAL A 77 11.13 -8.09 1.55
C VAL A 77 11.64 -6.66 1.33
N GLY A 78 12.83 -6.53 0.74
CA GLY A 78 13.37 -5.23 0.34
C GLY A 78 12.69 -4.72 -0.92
N ILE A 79 12.31 -3.44 -0.92
CA ILE A 79 11.71 -2.76 -2.08
C ILE A 79 12.72 -1.74 -2.60
N PHE A 80 13.03 -1.83 -3.89
CA PHE A 80 13.80 -0.82 -4.61
C PHE A 80 12.92 -0.28 -5.73
N VAL A 81 12.72 1.03 -5.74
CA VAL A 81 11.96 1.75 -6.76
C VAL A 81 12.82 2.88 -7.30
N GLU A 82 12.74 3.12 -8.61
CA GLU A 82 13.39 4.27 -9.21
C GLU A 82 12.69 5.57 -8.74
N PRO A 83 13.45 6.65 -8.50
CA PRO A 83 12.93 7.93 -8.02
C PRO A 83 12.21 8.75 -9.08
#